data_AF-A0AAE3M9Q6-F1
#
_entry.id   AF-A0AAE3M9Q6-F1
#
_cell.length_a   1.000
_cell.length_b   1.000
_cell.length_c   1.000
_cell.angle_alpha   90.00
_cell.angle_beta   90.00
_cell.angle_gamma   90.00
#
_symmetry.space_group_name_H-M   'P 1'
#
loop_
_entity.id
_entity.type
_entity.pdbx_description
1 polymer ?
#
loop_
_entity_poly.entity_id
_entity_poly.type
_entity_poly.pdbx_seq_one_letter_code
_entity_poly.pdbx_strand_id
1 'polypeptide(L)'
;MKDRKEHNKYIENSRKAKRTVKVRLTEEEGKILDSYAKEFKNQTLYIKSRILHYDLKPPAPVINKDTFLSLGKIGININQLTRRINSSEANIFHRSTKKELMEEINALKEILFTIQENINIHNYDR
;
A
#
# COMPACT_ATOMS: atom_id res chain seq x y z
N MET A 1 4.73 -1.35 35.48
CA MET A 1 4.29 -0.04 34.92
C MET A 1 5.44 0.91 34.57
N LYS A 2 6.61 0.83 35.25
CA LYS A 2 7.81 1.63 34.92
C LYS A 2 8.47 1.23 33.58
N ASP A 3 8.54 -0.07 33.27
CA ASP A 3 9.25 -0.56 32.07
C ASP A 3 8.60 -0.14 30.74
N ARG A 4 7.26 -0.05 30.69
CA ARG A 4 6.56 0.46 29.50
C ARG A 4 6.80 1.95 29.25
N LYS A 5 7.00 2.75 30.31
CA LYS A 5 7.31 4.18 30.18
C LYS A 5 8.74 4.39 29.67
N GLU A 6 9.69 3.59 30.15
CA GLU A 6 11.09 3.65 29.69
C GLU A 6 11.25 3.14 28.26
N HIS A 7 10.56 2.06 27.89
CA HIS A 7 10.56 1.56 26.52
C HIS A 7 9.95 2.56 25.53
N ASN A 8 8.84 3.21 25.89
CA ASN A 8 8.25 4.28 25.09
C ASN A 8 9.18 5.51 24.97
N LYS A 9 9.89 5.87 26.05
CA LYS A 9 10.87 6.97 26.04
C LYS A 9 12.07 6.68 25.12
N TYR A 10 12.53 5.43 25.05
CA TYR A 10 13.57 5.00 24.11
C TYR A 10 13.10 5.08 22.65
N ILE A 11 11.86 4.67 22.36
CA ILE A 11 11.26 4.76 21.03
C ILE A 11 11.03 6.22 20.60
N GLU A 12 10.66 7.11 21.52
CA GLU A 12 10.53 8.54 21.24
C GLU A 12 11.88 9.21 20.91
N ASN A 13 12.94 8.85 21.62
CA ASN A 13 14.26 9.40 21.38
C ASN A 13 14.92 8.88 20.10
N SER A 14 14.65 7.65 19.67
CA SER A 14 15.19 7.10 18.42
C SER A 14 14.55 7.69 17.16
N ARG A 15 13.34 8.26 17.27
CA ARG A 15 12.64 8.92 16.15
C ARG A 15 13.09 10.35 15.87
N LYS A 16 13.81 11.00 16.81
CA LYS A 16 14.30 12.36 16.61
C LYS A 16 15.54 12.35 15.71
N ALA A 17 15.47 13.04 14.57
CA ALA A 17 16.62 13.24 13.71
C ALA A 17 17.74 13.93 14.51
N LYS A 18 18.96 13.37 14.45
CA LYS A 18 20.13 13.92 15.18
C LYS A 18 20.54 15.33 14.73
N ARG A 19 20.08 15.76 13.56
CA ARG A 19 20.35 17.08 12.98
C ARG A 19 19.09 17.59 12.28
N THR A 20 18.80 18.87 12.47
CA THR A 20 17.67 19.56 11.83
C THR A 20 18.22 20.66 10.93
N VAL A 21 17.75 20.73 9.69
CA VAL A 21 18.11 21.78 8.73
C VAL A 21 16.88 22.64 8.50
N LYS A 22 17.01 23.96 8.61
CA LYS A 22 15.94 24.91 8.28
C LYS A 22 16.14 25.39 6.85
N VAL A 23 15.14 25.17 6.01
CA VAL A 23 15.10 25.70 4.63
C VAL A 23 14.12 26.85 4.60
N ARG A 24 14.51 27.98 4.02
CA ARG A 24 13.62 29.12 3.77
C ARG A 24 13.19 29.07 2.31
N LEU A 25 11.90 29.25 2.09
CA LEU A 25 11.27 29.22 0.78
C LEU A 25 10.42 30.48 0.64
N THR A 26 10.30 30.96 -0.58
CA THR A 26 9.27 31.94 -0.95
C THR A 26 7.90 31.27 -0.93
N GLU A 27 6.82 32.07 -0.94
CA GLU A 27 5.46 31.52 -0.94
C GLU A 27 5.17 30.66 -2.18
N GLU A 28 5.70 31.04 -3.35
CA GLU A 28 5.52 30.27 -4.58
C GLU A 28 6.25 28.92 -4.53
N GLU A 29 7.50 28.93 -4.07
CA GLU A 29 8.28 27.70 -3.87
C GLU A 29 7.62 26.78 -2.83
N GLY A 30 6.98 27.35 -1.81
CA GLY A 30 6.20 26.59 -0.83
C GLY A 30 5.03 25.85 -1.46
N LYS A 31 4.27 26.51 -2.34
CA LYS A 31 3.15 25.88 -3.06
C LYS A 31 3.60 24.76 -4.00
N ILE A 32 4.73 24.96 -4.68
CA ILE A 32 5.34 23.95 -5.55
C ILE A 32 5.84 22.76 -4.71
N LEU A 33 6.46 23.02 -3.56
CA LEU A 33 6.89 21.98 -2.65
C LEU A 33 5.69 21.16 -2.15
N ASP A 34 4.59 21.82 -1.80
CA ASP A 34 3.37 21.16 -1.36
C ASP A 34 2.76 20.28 -2.45
N SER A 35 2.70 20.75 -3.70
CA SER A 35 2.15 19.96 -4.80
C SER A 35 2.94 18.68 -5.04
N TYR A 36 4.28 18.74 -4.99
CA TYR A 36 5.13 17.55 -5.12
C TYR A 36 5.12 16.66 -3.89
N ALA A 37 5.01 17.25 -2.69
CA ALA A 37 5.00 16.49 -1.44
C ALA A 37 3.66 15.79 -1.17
N LYS A 38 2.56 16.15 -1.86
CA LYS A 38 1.23 15.52 -1.70
C LYS A 38 1.26 14.00 -1.83
N GLU A 39 2.11 13.46 -2.69
CA GLU A 39 2.24 12.02 -2.91
C GLU A 39 3.04 11.33 -1.80
N PHE A 40 3.72 12.10 -0.94
CA PHE A 40 4.51 11.59 0.16
C PHE A 40 3.80 11.84 1.50
N LYS A 41 4.14 11.03 2.50
CA LYS A 41 3.53 11.13 3.84
C LYS A 41 3.75 12.49 4.50
N ASN A 42 4.86 13.18 4.18
CA ASN A 42 5.13 14.57 4.58
C ASN A 42 6.19 15.23 3.69
N GLN A 43 6.23 16.57 3.71
CA GLN A 43 7.21 17.39 2.99
C GLN A 43 8.66 17.04 3.32
N THR A 44 8.95 16.75 4.59
CA THR A 44 10.31 16.43 5.05
C THR A 44 10.85 15.16 4.39
N LEU A 45 10.00 14.14 4.19
CA LEU A 45 10.36 12.90 3.54
C LEU A 45 10.68 13.13 2.06
N TYR A 46 9.87 13.95 1.39
CA TYR A 46 10.07 14.36 0.00
C TYR A 46 11.38 15.15 -0.18
N ILE A 47 11.64 16.14 0.66
CA ILE A 47 12.89 16.92 0.60
C ILE A 47 14.09 16.00 0.84
N LYS A 48 14.01 15.11 1.84
CA LYS A 48 15.08 14.20 2.19
C LYS A 48 15.40 13.22 1.06
N SER A 49 14.40 12.72 0.33
CA SER A 49 14.65 11.81 -0.80
C SER A 49 15.27 12.51 -1.98
N ARG A 50 14.82 13.72 -2.31
CA ARG A 50 15.40 14.53 -3.38
C ARG A 50 16.85 14.90 -3.09
N ILE A 51 17.18 15.27 -1.86
CA ILE A 51 18.56 15.60 -1.45
C ILE A 51 19.45 14.35 -1.49
N LEU A 52 19.00 13.24 -0.91
CA LEU A 52 19.82 12.03 -0.74
C LEU A 52 19.80 11.09 -1.96
N HIS A 53 19.15 11.48 -3.05
CA HIS A 53 18.99 10.67 -4.27
C HIS A 53 18.43 9.28 -3.99
N TYR A 54 17.63 9.15 -2.93
CA TYR A 54 16.95 7.89 -2.65
C TYR A 54 15.77 7.77 -3.60
N ASP A 55 15.70 6.65 -4.32
CA ASP A 55 14.49 6.18 -4.97
C ASP A 55 13.46 5.83 -3.89
N LEU A 56 12.77 6.85 -3.38
CA LEU A 56 11.54 6.62 -2.64
C LEU A 56 10.52 6.14 -3.66
N LYS A 57 10.26 4.83 -3.63
CA LYS A 57 9.09 4.27 -4.30
C LYS A 57 7.87 5.07 -3.81
N PRO A 58 7.00 5.55 -4.72
CA PRO A 58 5.76 6.18 -4.32
C PRO A 58 5.03 5.25 -3.35
N PRO A 59 4.39 5.78 -2.29
CA PRO A 59 3.64 4.93 -1.39
C PRO A 59 2.65 4.10 -2.19
N ALA A 60 2.48 2.84 -1.80
CA ALA A 60 1.49 1.97 -2.41
C ALA A 60 0.14 2.70 -2.43
N PRO A 61 -0.64 2.58 -3.53
CA PRO A 61 -1.92 3.26 -3.65
C PRO A 61 -2.76 3.01 -2.41
N VAL A 62 -3.41 4.06 -1.91
CA VAL A 62 -4.25 3.98 -0.72
C VAL A 62 -5.52 3.21 -1.09
N ILE A 63 -5.45 1.88 -1.03
CA ILE A 63 -6.63 1.03 -1.14
C ILE A 63 -7.47 1.21 0.12
N ASN A 64 -8.80 1.31 -0.03
CA ASN A 64 -9.68 1.38 1.13
C ASN A 64 -9.60 0.05 1.92
N LYS A 65 -9.96 0.11 3.21
CA LYS A 65 -9.91 -1.07 4.09
C LYS A 65 -10.76 -2.23 3.56
N ASP A 66 -11.91 -1.94 2.98
CA ASP A 66 -12.84 -2.95 2.48
C ASP A 66 -12.27 -3.72 1.29
N THR A 67 -11.62 -3.01 0.37
CA THR A 67 -10.91 -3.58 -0.78
C THR A 67 -9.75 -4.45 -0.32
N PHE A 68 -8.98 -4.00 0.67
CA PHE A 68 -7.90 -4.80 1.25
C PHE A 68 -8.43 -6.11 1.86
N LEU A 69 -9.53 -6.04 2.60
CA LEU A 69 -10.16 -7.23 3.20
C LEU A 69 -10.72 -8.18 2.13
N SER A 70 -11.36 -7.66 1.09
CA SER A 70 -11.89 -8.45 -0.02
C SER A 70 -10.79 -9.16 -0.81
N LEU A 71 -9.69 -8.46 -1.12
CA LEU A 71 -8.50 -9.06 -1.76
C LEU A 71 -7.91 -10.17 -0.89
N GLY A 72 -7.85 -9.97 0.43
CA GLY A 72 -7.39 -10.98 1.38
C GLY A 72 -8.23 -12.26 1.35
N LYS A 73 -9.56 -12.14 1.30
CA LYS A 73 -10.47 -13.30 1.20
C LYS A 73 -10.26 -14.08 -0.11
N ILE A 74 -10.22 -13.38 -1.24
CA ILE A 74 -9.99 -13.99 -2.55
C ILE A 74 -8.65 -14.71 -2.60
N GLY A 75 -7.59 -14.07 -2.08
CA GLY A 75 -6.26 -14.69 -2.00
C GLY A 75 -6.26 -15.98 -1.18
N ILE A 76 -6.98 -16.01 -0.06
CA ILE A 76 -7.16 -17.22 0.75
C ILE A 76 -7.89 -18.31 -0.04
N ASN A 77 -9.00 -17.98 -0.72
CA ASN A 77 -9.80 -18.93 -1.49
C ASN A 77 -9.01 -19.55 -2.64
N ILE A 78 -8.29 -18.74 -3.42
CA ILE A 78 -7.42 -19.21 -4.52
C ILE A 78 -6.31 -20.12 -3.97
N ASN A 79 -5.69 -19.78 -2.84
CA ASN A 79 -4.66 -20.60 -2.23
C ASN A 79 -5.22 -21.95 -1.75
N GLN A 80 -6.44 -21.99 -1.20
CA GLN A 80 -7.11 -23.23 -0.84
C GLN A 80 -7.41 -24.10 -2.06
N LEU A 81 -7.96 -23.50 -3.14
CA LEU A 81 -8.22 -24.21 -4.39
C LEU A 81 -6.94 -24.76 -5.01
N THR A 82 -5.86 -23.97 -4.99
CA THR A 82 -4.54 -24.38 -5.49
C THR A 82 -3.96 -25.54 -4.67
N ARG A 83 -4.08 -25.48 -3.34
CA ARG A 83 -3.67 -26.58 -2.46
C ARG A 83 -4.47 -27.85 -2.72
N ARG A 84 -5.79 -27.75 -2.95
CA ARG A 84 -6.66 -28.89 -3.32
C ARG A 84 -6.25 -29.51 -4.65
N ILE A 85 -5.94 -28.69 -5.66
CA ILE A 85 -5.45 -29.14 -6.96
C ILE A 85 -4.08 -29.85 -6.82
N ASN A 86 -3.21 -29.34 -5.95
CA ASN A 86 -1.87 -29.90 -5.75
C ASN A 86 -1.83 -31.10 -4.79
N SER A 87 -2.82 -31.25 -3.90
CA SER A 87 -2.98 -32.45 -3.08
C SER A 87 -3.51 -33.58 -3.94
N SER A 88 -2.90 -34.74 -3.83
CA SER A 88 -2.98 -35.89 -4.73
C SER A 88 -4.37 -36.55 -4.95
N GLU A 89 -5.48 -35.91 -4.57
CA GLU A 89 -6.85 -36.20 -5.03
C GLU A 89 -7.10 -35.76 -6.50
N ALA A 90 -6.10 -35.13 -7.12
CA ALA A 90 -6.08 -34.55 -8.47
C ALA A 90 -6.41 -35.49 -9.65
N ASN A 91 -6.60 -36.80 -9.42
CA ASN A 91 -7.17 -37.70 -10.44
C ASN A 91 -8.64 -37.39 -10.75
N ILE A 92 -9.30 -36.59 -9.91
CA ILE A 92 -10.65 -36.10 -10.17
C ILE A 92 -10.57 -34.58 -10.21
N PHE A 93 -10.16 -34.03 -11.36
CA PHE A 93 -10.46 -32.64 -11.70
C PHE A 93 -11.98 -32.48 -11.76
N HIS A 94 -12.59 -32.24 -10.59
CA HIS A 94 -14.02 -31.99 -10.51
C HIS A 94 -14.32 -30.72 -11.30
N ARG A 95 -15.31 -30.80 -12.20
CA ARG A 95 -15.76 -29.66 -13.02
C ARG A 95 -16.14 -28.44 -12.15
N SER A 96 -16.55 -28.68 -10.90
CA SER A 96 -16.82 -27.65 -9.90
C SER A 96 -15.58 -26.86 -9.49
N THR A 97 -14.42 -27.49 -9.28
CA THR A 97 -13.19 -26.79 -8.86
C THR A 97 -12.70 -25.80 -9.92
N LYS A 98 -12.82 -26.13 -11.21
CA LYS A 98 -12.54 -25.19 -12.31
C LYS A 98 -13.50 -24.00 -12.30
N LYS A 99 -14.79 -24.25 -12.00
CA LYS A 99 -15.81 -23.22 -11.93
C LYS A 99 -15.56 -22.27 -10.75
N GLU A 100 -15.32 -22.81 -9.57
CA GLU A 100 -14.98 -22.05 -8.35
C GLU A 100 -13.74 -21.17 -8.55
N LEU A 101 -12.69 -21.73 -9.17
CA LEU A 101 -11.48 -20.96 -9.48
C LEU A 101 -11.76 -19.81 -10.46
N MET A 102 -12.58 -20.05 -11.49
CA MET A 102 -12.98 -19.01 -12.44
C MET A 102 -13.85 -17.92 -11.79
N GLU A 103 -14.72 -18.28 -10.86
CA GLU A 103 -15.54 -17.33 -10.09
C GLU A 103 -14.65 -16.41 -9.24
N GLU A 104 -13.68 -16.97 -8.50
CA GLU A 104 -12.72 -16.18 -7.71
C GLU A 104 -11.80 -15.31 -8.57
N ILE A 105 -11.36 -15.80 -9.73
CA ILE A 105 -10.57 -15.01 -10.69
C ILE A 105 -11.39 -13.85 -11.27
N ASN A 106 -12.68 -14.06 -11.56
CA ASN A 106 -13.54 -12.98 -12.05
C ASN A 106 -13.81 -11.93 -10.97
N ALA A 107 -14.07 -12.35 -9.72
CA ALA A 107 -14.19 -11.44 -8.59
C ALA A 107 -12.92 -10.60 -8.37
N LEU A 108 -11.74 -11.21 -8.53
CA LEU A 108 -10.47 -10.48 -8.48
C LEU A 108 -10.37 -9.43 -9.60
N LYS A 109 -10.76 -9.78 -10.83
CA LYS A 109 -10.73 -8.85 -11.98
C LYS A 109 -11.64 -7.65 -11.76
N GLU A 110 -12.86 -7.86 -11.26
CA GLU A 110 -13.81 -6.78 -10.99
C GLU A 110 -13.24 -5.79 -9.97
N ILE A 111 -12.72 -6.29 -8.84
CA ILE A 111 -12.10 -5.44 -7.81
C ILE A 111 -10.91 -4.67 -8.38
N LEU A 112 -10.05 -5.33 -9.15
CA LEU A 112 -8.89 -4.67 -9.78
C LEU A 112 -9.31 -3.59 -10.76
N PHE A 113 -10.37 -3.83 -11.54
CA PHE A 113 -10.92 -2.84 -12.47
C PHE A 113 -11.46 -1.62 -11.73
N THR A 114 -12.23 -1.81 -10.65
CA THR A 114 -12.72 -0.72 -9.81
C THR A 114 -11.57 0.06 -9.15
N ILE A 115 -10.51 -0.61 -8.69
CA ILE A 115 -9.32 0.09 -8.15
C ILE A 115 -8.65 0.92 -9.25
N GLN A 116 -8.49 0.36 -10.45
CA GLN A 116 -7.85 1.04 -11.56
C GLN A 116 -8.65 2.27 -12.02
N GLU A 117 -9.98 2.17 -12.08
CA GLU A 117 -10.86 3.33 -12.36
C GLU A 117 -10.71 4.41 -11.29
N ASN A 118 -10.75 4.06 -10.00
CA ASN A 118 -10.60 5.03 -8.91
C ASN A 118 -9.23 5.72 -8.92
N ILE A 119 -8.16 4.99 -9.25
CA ILE A 119 -6.82 5.57 -9.42
C ILE A 119 -6.78 6.52 -10.62
N ASN A 120 -7.41 6.15 -11.75
CA ASN A 120 -7.45 6.99 -12.94
C ASN A 120 -8.28 8.27 -12.74
N ILE A 121 -9.44 8.21 -12.07
CA ILE A 121 -10.26 9.40 -11.78
C ILE A 121 -9.47 10.41 -10.93
N HIS A 122 -8.73 9.94 -9.92
CA HIS A 122 -7.84 10.80 -9.13
C HIS A 122 -6.64 11.39 -9.89
N ASN A 123 -6.33 10.88 -11.09
CA ASN A 123 -5.33 11.47 -11.98
C ASN A 123 -5.93 12.49 -12.96
N TYR A 124 -7.26 12.52 -13.16
CA TYR A 124 -7.96 13.49 -14.03
C TYR A 124 -8.54 14.69 -13.26
N ASP A 125 -8.76 14.58 -11.95
CA ASP A 125 -9.16 15.70 -11.07
C ASP A 125 -7.96 16.56 -10.57
N ARG A 126 -6.76 16.40 -11.18
CA ARG A 126 -5.54 17.15 -10.85
C ARG A 126 -5.19 18.21 -11.87
#